data_AF-A0A933LJK2-F1
#
_entry.id   AF-A0A933LJK2-F1
#
_cell.length_a   1.000
_cell.length_b   1.000
_cell.length_c   1.000
_cell.angle_alpha   90.00
_cell.angle_beta   90.00
_cell.angle_gamma   90.00
#
_symmetry.space_group_name_H-M   'P 1'
#
loop_
_entity.id
_entity.type
_entity.pdbx_description
1 polymer ?
#
loop_
_entity_poly.entity_id
_entity_poly.type
_entity_poly.pdbx_seq_one_letter_code
_entity_poly.pdbx_strand_id
1 'polypeptide(L)'
;MSGHRRLDTRSGIGASAVRLVALGGMVIGAVGGCEEHRISLAEFQEIQEKQVHKTPATQPATTPEQAKAMINEALGPYQVGPGDVLRVVMTGMDQQGQLPPLDVRLDRNGDAEMPGLGKVHLGDLALEAVEQAIRSAYVPKVYREAVVYVSLVDTETTDVLVVGSVALPGLVSLKRTDRNLLHAVVAAGGLSELASGEVVLQRLREPGQSAELQLTEPVGLQTALALAPLESGDIVTVRAATPNTIFVGGLVNAPRPQIFPSGVPVTLLQALASSGGLRTDVTPHEATLIRRMPDGQDVQVKLNLDRVATGKDPNITLAAGDILWVPESLETRIQDWVNKNVFLRVGGTATAGYGFDYSSTGANPFNTAARQGLAGGRQGGGLQDQFDPLGFLQRGAGIQRANQLLQSPP
;
A
#
# COMPACT_ATOMS: atom_id res chain seq x y z
N MET A 1 -23.55 85.91 -2.65
CA MET A 1 -24.02 85.63 -1.29
C MET A 1 -22.84 84.99 -0.56
N SER A 2 -21.87 85.75 -0.02
CA SER A 2 -21.92 86.56 1.21
C SER A 2 -22.45 85.74 2.40
N GLY A 3 -21.71 85.48 3.49
CA GLY A 3 -20.53 86.21 3.93
C GLY A 3 -19.66 85.53 5.00
N HIS A 4 -18.48 86.12 5.12
CA HIS A 4 -17.49 86.00 6.17
C HIS A 4 -17.99 86.51 7.53
N ARG A 5 -17.46 85.92 8.62
CA ARG A 5 -16.81 86.63 9.76
C ARG A 5 -16.17 85.58 10.69
N ARG A 6 -14.83 85.49 10.71
CA ARG A 6 -13.87 86.11 11.65
C ARG A 6 -14.07 85.72 13.13
N LEU A 7 -13.13 84.88 13.57
CA LEU A 7 -12.31 84.93 14.80
C LEU A 7 -12.82 85.77 15.97
N ASP A 8 -12.92 85.14 17.14
CA ASP A 8 -12.52 85.78 18.39
C ASP A 8 -11.82 84.81 19.35
N THR A 9 -10.90 85.42 20.10
CA THR A 9 -9.79 84.87 20.87
C THR A 9 -10.11 84.55 22.33
N ARG A 10 -9.29 83.63 22.88
CA ARG A 10 -8.69 83.59 24.23
C ARG A 10 -9.50 83.19 25.48
N SER A 11 -8.85 82.29 26.22
CA SER A 11 -8.75 82.16 27.70
C SER A 11 -10.01 81.70 28.44
N GLY A 12 -9.97 80.87 29.48
CA GLY A 12 -8.90 80.23 30.22
C GLY A 12 -9.51 79.49 31.42
N ILE A 13 -9.05 78.26 31.64
CA ILE A 13 -8.57 77.69 32.92
C ILE A 13 -9.47 77.79 34.18
N GLY A 14 -9.73 76.61 34.77
CA GLY A 14 -10.10 76.37 36.17
C GLY A 14 -11.33 75.45 36.27
N ALA A 15 -11.39 74.34 37.00
CA ALA A 15 -10.48 73.69 37.96
C ALA A 15 -10.89 72.19 38.02
N SER A 16 -9.95 71.26 37.86
CA SER A 16 -9.41 70.39 38.93
C SER A 16 -10.42 69.48 39.64
N ALA A 17 -10.43 68.20 39.26
CA ALA A 17 -10.76 67.08 40.16
C ALA A 17 -9.76 65.94 39.91
N VAL A 18 -8.84 65.77 40.87
CA VAL A 18 -7.86 64.67 40.97
C VAL A 18 -8.27 63.82 42.17
N ARG A 19 -8.22 62.50 42.02
CA ARG A 19 -7.96 61.39 42.98
C ARG A 19 -8.62 60.13 42.37
N LEU A 20 -8.04 58.95 42.28
CA LEU A 20 -6.90 58.32 42.97
C LEU A 20 -6.48 57.11 42.10
N VAL A 21 -5.19 56.95 41.80
CA VAL A 21 -4.63 55.72 41.19
C VAL A 21 -4.00 54.90 42.30
N ALA A 22 -4.44 53.65 42.46
CA ALA A 22 -3.81 52.68 43.35
C ALA A 22 -2.83 51.83 42.54
N LEU A 23 -1.55 51.91 42.93
CA LEU A 23 -0.48 51.00 42.53
C LEU A 23 -0.41 49.86 43.54
N GLY A 24 -0.31 48.62 43.06
CA GLY A 24 0.01 47.45 43.88
C GLY A 24 0.52 46.33 42.98
N GLY A 25 1.85 46.23 42.88
CA GLY A 25 2.54 45.31 41.98
C GLY A 25 2.63 43.88 42.48
N MET A 26 2.81 42.96 41.54
CA MET A 26 3.25 41.59 41.78
C MET A 26 4.18 41.19 40.63
N VAL A 27 5.47 41.07 40.94
CA VAL A 27 6.49 40.44 40.09
C VAL A 27 6.60 39.00 40.53
N ILE A 28 6.24 38.05 39.67
CA ILE A 28 6.69 36.66 39.75
C ILE A 28 7.18 36.25 38.37
N GLY A 29 8.39 35.71 38.36
CA GLY A 29 9.24 35.48 37.20
C GLY A 29 8.66 34.53 36.16
N ALA A 30 8.93 34.88 34.91
CA ALA A 30 8.76 34.01 33.76
C ALA A 30 9.81 32.89 33.81
N VAL A 31 9.40 31.70 34.25
CA VAL A 31 10.05 30.46 33.82
C VAL A 31 9.42 30.13 32.47
N GLY A 32 10.11 30.51 31.40
CA GLY A 32 9.77 30.08 30.04
C GLY A 32 10.04 28.59 29.90
N GLY A 33 9.06 27.77 30.30
CA GLY A 33 9.01 26.37 29.91
C GLY A 33 8.81 26.30 28.41
N CYS A 34 9.68 25.56 27.71
CA CYS A 34 9.42 25.17 26.34
C CYS A 34 8.08 24.42 26.29
N GLU A 35 7.05 25.04 25.73
CA GLU A 35 5.81 24.35 25.38
C GLU A 35 6.12 23.33 24.30
N GLU A 36 6.17 22.06 24.70
CA GLU A 36 6.25 20.94 23.80
C GLU A 36 4.85 20.76 23.19
N HIS A 37 4.65 21.24 21.97
CA HIS A 37 3.36 21.17 21.28
C HIS A 37 3.10 19.73 20.79
N ARG A 38 2.80 18.84 21.72
CA ARG A 38 2.28 17.49 21.45
C ARG A 38 0.75 17.58 21.52
N ILE A 39 0.08 17.32 20.40
CA ILE A 39 -1.38 17.26 20.37
C ILE A 39 -1.88 16.16 21.30
N SER A 40 -2.99 16.42 21.98
CA SER A 40 -3.60 15.42 22.87
C SER A 40 -4.21 14.26 22.06
N LEU A 41 -4.44 13.11 22.69
CA LEU A 41 -5.18 12.00 22.06
C LEU A 41 -6.55 12.47 21.53
N ALA A 42 -7.23 13.33 22.28
CA ALA A 42 -8.53 13.88 21.91
C ALA A 42 -8.44 14.80 20.68
N GLU A 43 -7.42 15.65 20.62
CA GLU A 43 -7.17 16.53 19.48
C GLU A 43 -6.75 15.73 18.23
N PHE A 44 -5.95 14.68 18.40
CA PHE A 44 -5.64 13.73 17.33
C PHE A 44 -6.89 12.99 16.82
N GLN A 45 -7.76 12.54 17.73
CA GLN A 45 -9.05 11.92 17.39
C GLN A 45 -9.94 12.91 16.62
N GLU A 46 -10.00 14.18 17.04
CA GLU A 46 -10.78 15.21 16.35
C GLU A 46 -10.24 15.51 14.94
N ILE A 47 -8.91 15.51 14.76
CA ILE A 47 -8.27 15.63 13.44
C ILE A 47 -8.60 14.41 12.58
N GLN A 48 -8.55 13.20 13.15
CA GLN A 48 -8.93 11.98 12.44
C GLN A 48 -10.41 11.98 12.05
N GLU A 49 -11.32 12.33 12.95
CA GLU A 49 -12.76 12.41 12.65
C GLU A 49 -13.07 13.43 11.56
N LYS A 50 -12.41 14.61 11.58
CA LYS A 50 -12.51 15.62 10.51
C LYS A 50 -11.95 15.12 9.17
N GLN A 51 -10.98 14.21 9.16
CA GLN A 51 -10.44 13.60 7.93
C GLN A 51 -11.25 12.38 7.45
N VAL A 52 -11.83 11.60 8.35
CA VAL A 52 -12.67 10.43 8.03
C VAL A 52 -13.94 10.86 7.29
N HIS A 53 -14.51 12.02 7.60
CA HIS A 53 -15.66 12.57 6.85
C HIS A 53 -15.32 13.06 5.43
N LYS A 54 -14.05 13.04 5.01
CA LYS A 54 -13.62 13.30 3.62
C LYS A 54 -13.18 12.06 2.84
N THR A 55 -13.18 10.89 3.47
CA THR A 55 -12.88 9.64 2.77
C THR A 55 -14.20 9.01 2.32
N PRO A 56 -14.41 8.71 1.03
CA PRO A 56 -15.59 7.97 0.60
C PRO A 56 -15.64 6.68 1.42
N ALA A 57 -16.77 6.44 2.09
CA ALA A 57 -17.00 5.21 2.84
C ALA A 57 -16.58 4.02 1.98
N THR A 58 -15.70 3.18 2.53
CA THR A 58 -15.23 1.96 1.89
C THR A 58 -16.45 1.20 1.41
N GLN A 59 -16.60 1.09 0.08
CA GLN A 59 -17.70 0.37 -0.51
C GLN A 59 -17.70 -1.05 0.09
N PRO A 60 -18.86 -1.59 0.47
CA PRO A 60 -18.95 -2.95 0.96
C PRO A 60 -18.28 -3.89 -0.06
N ALA A 61 -17.46 -4.81 0.43
CA ALA A 61 -16.74 -5.78 -0.39
C ALA A 61 -17.69 -6.36 -1.44
N THR A 62 -17.40 -6.10 -2.71
CA THR A 62 -18.20 -6.58 -3.83
C THR A 62 -18.29 -8.10 -3.75
N THR A 63 -19.51 -8.60 -3.72
CA THR A 63 -19.78 -10.04 -3.80
C THR A 63 -19.12 -10.54 -5.11
N PRO A 64 -18.56 -11.77 -5.18
CA PRO A 64 -17.92 -12.26 -6.41
C PRO A 64 -18.80 -12.15 -7.67
N GLU A 65 -20.12 -12.19 -7.49
CA GLU A 65 -21.12 -12.00 -8.54
C GLU A 65 -21.23 -10.54 -9.00
N GLN A 66 -21.16 -9.58 -8.06
CA GLN A 66 -21.09 -8.15 -8.37
C GLN A 66 -19.73 -7.77 -8.97
N ALA A 67 -18.64 -8.37 -8.52
CA ALA A 67 -17.32 -8.21 -9.12
C ALA A 67 -17.30 -8.74 -10.57
N LYS A 68 -17.88 -9.92 -10.82
CA LYS A 68 -18.07 -10.44 -12.19
C LYS A 68 -18.96 -9.54 -13.04
N ALA A 69 -20.05 -9.01 -12.49
CA ALA A 69 -20.93 -8.10 -13.20
C ALA A 69 -20.23 -6.79 -13.57
N MET A 70 -19.46 -6.19 -12.66
CA MET A 70 -18.66 -4.99 -12.92
C MET A 70 -17.53 -5.23 -13.92
N ILE A 71 -16.88 -6.40 -13.87
CA ILE A 71 -15.87 -6.82 -14.84
C ILE A 71 -16.50 -6.98 -16.23
N ASN A 72 -17.68 -7.62 -16.32
CA ASN A 72 -18.43 -7.74 -17.57
C ASN A 72 -18.96 -6.40 -18.09
N GLU A 73 -19.26 -5.44 -17.22
CA GLU A 73 -19.66 -4.09 -17.61
C GLU A 73 -18.46 -3.29 -18.17
N ALA A 74 -17.27 -3.51 -17.64
CA ALA A 74 -16.04 -2.85 -18.08
C ALA A 74 -15.38 -3.51 -19.31
N LEU A 75 -15.50 -4.84 -19.47
CA LEU A 75 -14.84 -5.62 -20.51
C LEU A 75 -15.80 -6.20 -21.56
N GLY A 76 -17.10 -6.13 -21.32
CA GLY A 76 -18.13 -6.81 -22.12
C GLY A 76 -18.29 -8.29 -21.77
N PRO A 77 -19.45 -8.91 -22.09
CA PRO A 77 -19.62 -10.35 -21.98
C PRO A 77 -18.69 -11.09 -22.95
N TYR A 78 -18.35 -12.34 -22.64
CA TYR A 78 -17.54 -13.17 -23.53
C TYR A 78 -18.19 -13.31 -24.92
N GLN A 79 -17.42 -12.97 -25.95
CA GLN A 79 -17.80 -13.11 -27.34
C GLN A 79 -17.06 -14.28 -27.98
N VAL A 80 -17.81 -15.23 -28.52
CA VAL A 80 -17.25 -16.44 -29.11
C VAL A 80 -16.41 -16.09 -30.33
N GLY A 81 -15.22 -16.68 -30.42
CA GLY A 81 -14.25 -16.40 -31.48
C GLY A 81 -13.86 -17.61 -32.31
N PRO A 82 -13.14 -17.36 -33.42
CA PRO A 82 -12.46 -18.41 -34.16
C PRO A 82 -11.65 -19.33 -33.25
N GLY A 83 -11.71 -20.64 -33.49
CA GLY A 83 -10.98 -21.65 -32.73
C GLY A 83 -11.62 -22.12 -31.43
N ASP A 84 -12.62 -21.39 -30.91
CA ASP A 84 -13.42 -21.84 -29.77
C ASP A 84 -14.19 -23.12 -30.11
N VAL A 85 -14.32 -24.00 -29.11
CA VAL A 85 -15.13 -25.22 -29.19
C VAL A 85 -16.36 -25.05 -28.31
N LEU A 86 -17.52 -25.04 -28.95
CA LEU A 86 -18.81 -24.96 -28.31
C LEU A 86 -19.45 -26.34 -28.21
N ARG A 87 -20.01 -26.66 -27.05
CA ARG A 87 -20.92 -27.79 -26.88
C ARG A 87 -22.35 -27.30 -26.99
N VAL A 88 -23.01 -27.78 -28.03
CA VAL A 88 -24.42 -27.51 -28.33
C VAL A 88 -25.23 -28.71 -27.88
N VAL A 89 -26.13 -28.48 -26.92
CA VAL A 89 -27.13 -29.47 -26.49
C VAL A 89 -28.47 -29.03 -27.02
N MET A 90 -29.10 -29.88 -27.83
CA MET A 90 -30.40 -29.60 -28.42
C MET A 90 -31.43 -30.60 -27.92
N THR A 91 -32.56 -30.09 -27.45
CA THR A 91 -33.71 -30.91 -27.06
C THR A 91 -34.92 -30.48 -27.87
N GLY A 92 -35.35 -31.36 -28.78
CA GLY A 92 -36.61 -31.19 -29.51
C GLY A 92 -37.79 -31.54 -28.61
N MET A 93 -38.86 -30.74 -28.66
CA MET A 93 -40.10 -31.04 -27.92
C MET A 93 -41.01 -32.01 -28.67
N ASP A 94 -40.73 -32.26 -29.96
CA ASP A 94 -41.54 -33.07 -30.88
C ASP A 94 -40.95 -34.46 -31.18
N GLN A 95 -39.64 -34.66 -30.96
CA GLN A 95 -38.98 -35.96 -31.12
C GLN A 95 -38.60 -36.53 -29.75
N GLN A 96 -38.98 -37.78 -29.48
CA GLN A 96 -38.55 -38.51 -28.28
C GLN A 96 -37.03 -38.79 -28.33
N GLY A 97 -36.24 -37.86 -27.80
CA GLY A 97 -34.82 -38.11 -27.54
C GLY A 97 -34.01 -36.83 -27.35
N GLN A 98 -33.25 -36.78 -26.26
CA GLN A 98 -32.14 -35.83 -26.12
C GLN A 98 -31.04 -36.27 -27.10
N LEU A 99 -30.66 -35.41 -28.03
CA LEU A 99 -29.54 -35.70 -28.93
C LEU A 99 -28.23 -35.72 -28.12
N PRO A 100 -27.24 -36.52 -28.54
CA PRO A 100 -25.92 -36.44 -27.96
C PRO A 100 -25.39 -35.01 -28.11
N PRO A 101 -24.67 -34.50 -27.09
CA PRO A 101 -24.05 -33.18 -27.16
C PRO A 101 -23.15 -33.11 -28.40
N LEU A 102 -23.29 -32.03 -29.17
CA LEU A 102 -22.50 -31.78 -30.36
C LEU A 102 -21.41 -30.78 -30.02
N ASP A 103 -20.16 -31.19 -30.17
CA ASP A 103 -19.01 -30.30 -30.02
C ASP A 103 -18.66 -29.72 -31.40
N VAL A 104 -18.83 -28.41 -31.57
CA VAL A 104 -18.54 -27.68 -32.81
C VAL A 104 -17.40 -26.70 -32.60
N ARG A 105 -16.45 -26.70 -33.53
CA ARG A 105 -15.33 -25.76 -33.54
C ARG A 105 -15.63 -24.63 -34.52
N LEU A 106 -15.38 -23.40 -34.12
CA LEU A 106 -15.47 -22.25 -35.02
C LEU A 106 -14.26 -22.19 -35.96
N ASP A 107 -14.51 -21.94 -37.24
CA ASP A 107 -13.48 -21.71 -38.24
C ASP A 107 -12.89 -20.29 -38.14
N ARG A 108 -11.89 -19.97 -38.98
CA ARG A 108 -11.20 -18.67 -38.99
C ARG A 108 -12.12 -17.49 -39.32
N ASN A 109 -13.25 -17.75 -39.96
CA ASN A 109 -14.24 -16.73 -40.30
C ASN A 109 -15.30 -16.59 -39.19
N GLY A 110 -15.22 -17.38 -38.12
CA GLY A 110 -16.22 -17.42 -37.07
C GLY A 110 -17.44 -18.26 -37.42
N ASP A 111 -17.36 -19.13 -38.43
CA ASP A 111 -18.45 -20.02 -38.79
C ASP A 111 -18.29 -21.39 -38.11
N ALA A 112 -19.40 -21.95 -37.62
CA ALA A 112 -19.48 -23.32 -37.14
C ALA A 112 -20.20 -24.19 -38.16
N GLU A 113 -19.70 -25.42 -38.38
CA GLU A 113 -20.36 -26.39 -39.22
C GLU A 113 -21.44 -27.14 -38.43
N MET A 114 -22.70 -26.90 -38.80
CA MET A 114 -23.87 -27.45 -38.14
C MET A 114 -24.49 -28.58 -38.98
N PRO A 115 -24.71 -29.79 -38.42
CA PRO A 115 -25.33 -30.90 -39.14
C PRO A 115 -26.69 -30.54 -39.73
N GLY A 116 -26.87 -30.79 -41.03
CA GLY A 116 -28.13 -30.51 -41.74
C GLY A 116 -28.34 -29.05 -42.16
N LEU A 117 -27.55 -28.10 -41.66
CA LEU A 117 -27.65 -26.67 -42.01
C LEU A 117 -26.39 -26.12 -42.69
N GLY A 118 -25.25 -26.81 -42.58
CA GLY A 118 -23.98 -26.34 -43.10
C GLY A 118 -23.37 -25.25 -42.21
N LYS A 119 -22.74 -24.25 -42.81
CA LYS A 119 -22.05 -23.18 -42.07
C LYS A 119 -23.03 -22.18 -41.45
N VAL A 120 -22.86 -21.92 -40.16
CA VAL A 120 -23.61 -20.90 -39.41
C VAL A 120 -22.61 -19.95 -38.76
N HIS A 121 -22.78 -18.65 -38.98
CA HIS A 121 -21.91 -17.63 -38.41
C HIS A 121 -22.22 -17.41 -36.93
N LEU A 122 -21.24 -17.70 -36.05
CA LEU A 122 -21.37 -17.59 -34.59
C LEU A 122 -20.29 -16.68 -33.96
N GLY A 123 -19.34 -16.19 -34.76
CA GLY A 123 -18.28 -15.31 -34.31
C GLY A 123 -18.79 -13.97 -33.80
N ASP A 124 -18.10 -13.42 -32.80
CA ASP A 124 -18.36 -12.12 -32.16
C ASP A 124 -19.73 -11.97 -31.49
N LEU A 125 -20.45 -13.09 -31.34
CA LEU A 125 -21.71 -13.16 -30.61
C LEU A 125 -21.47 -13.58 -29.15
N ALA A 126 -22.25 -13.00 -28.24
CA ALA A 126 -22.37 -13.51 -26.87
C ALA A 126 -23.06 -14.89 -26.88
N LEU A 127 -22.83 -15.69 -25.84
CA LEU A 127 -23.37 -17.07 -25.76
C LEU A 127 -24.90 -17.12 -25.93
N GLU A 128 -25.62 -16.16 -25.36
CA GLU A 128 -27.09 -16.08 -25.47
C GLU A 128 -27.52 -15.78 -26.92
N ALA A 129 -26.78 -14.91 -27.61
CA ALA A 129 -27.02 -14.61 -29.01
C ALA A 129 -26.68 -15.79 -29.93
N VAL A 130 -25.65 -16.58 -29.57
CA VAL A 130 -25.30 -17.84 -30.25
C VAL A 130 -26.42 -18.87 -30.11
N GLU A 131 -26.98 -19.06 -28.92
CA GLU A 131 -28.12 -19.96 -28.69
C GLU A 131 -29.32 -19.58 -29.57
N GLN A 132 -29.63 -18.29 -29.63
CA GLN A 132 -30.72 -17.78 -30.46
C GLN A 132 -30.44 -17.93 -31.96
N ALA A 133 -29.21 -17.67 -32.41
CA ALA A 133 -28.79 -17.86 -33.79
C ALA A 133 -28.95 -19.33 -34.22
N ILE A 134 -28.45 -20.27 -33.42
CA ILE A 134 -28.60 -21.71 -33.68
C ILE A 134 -30.08 -22.11 -33.68
N ARG A 135 -30.86 -21.66 -32.67
CA ARG A 135 -32.30 -21.95 -32.60
C ARG A 135 -33.04 -21.48 -33.85
N SER A 136 -32.77 -20.26 -34.30
CA SER A 136 -33.40 -19.69 -35.51
C SER A 136 -32.95 -20.36 -36.81
N ALA A 137 -31.75 -20.95 -36.83
CA ALA A 137 -31.27 -21.70 -37.98
C ALA A 137 -31.95 -23.08 -38.09
N TYR A 138 -32.18 -23.75 -36.94
CA TYR A 138 -32.81 -25.06 -36.87
C TYR A 138 -34.35 -25.03 -36.88
N VAL A 139 -34.98 -23.97 -36.37
CA VAL A 139 -36.44 -23.80 -36.35
C VAL A 139 -36.86 -22.79 -37.43
N PRO A 140 -37.75 -23.13 -38.38
CA PRO A 140 -38.55 -24.35 -38.49
C PRO A 140 -37.95 -25.43 -39.43
N LYS A 141 -36.72 -25.24 -39.94
CA LYS A 141 -36.17 -26.06 -41.04
C LYS A 141 -35.98 -27.53 -40.68
N VAL A 142 -35.64 -27.82 -39.42
CA VAL A 142 -35.31 -29.16 -38.93
C VAL A 142 -36.26 -29.57 -37.80
N TYR A 143 -36.62 -28.65 -36.90
CA TYR A 143 -37.53 -28.90 -35.77
C TYR A 143 -38.70 -27.92 -35.78
N ARG A 144 -39.87 -28.33 -35.27
CA ARG A 144 -40.98 -27.39 -35.02
C ARG A 144 -40.72 -26.54 -33.79
N GLU A 145 -40.17 -27.16 -32.75
CA GLU A 145 -39.82 -26.52 -31.50
C GLU A 145 -38.60 -27.21 -30.88
N ALA A 146 -37.58 -26.42 -30.54
CA ALA A 146 -36.36 -26.91 -29.92
C ALA A 146 -35.85 -25.90 -28.88
N VAL A 147 -35.30 -26.44 -27.80
CA VAL A 147 -34.50 -25.71 -26.81
C VAL A 147 -33.03 -26.02 -27.10
N VAL A 148 -32.24 -24.96 -27.25
CA VAL A 148 -30.80 -25.03 -27.52
C VAL A 148 -30.09 -24.46 -26.31
N TYR A 149 -29.12 -25.20 -25.78
CA TYR A 149 -28.21 -24.74 -24.74
C TYR A 149 -26.79 -24.83 -25.27
N VAL A 150 -26.02 -23.76 -25.12
CA VAL A 150 -24.65 -23.67 -25.60
C VAL A 150 -23.71 -23.43 -24.42
N SER A 151 -22.66 -24.22 -24.36
CA SER A 151 -21.59 -24.07 -23.37
C SER A 151 -20.24 -24.09 -24.03
N LEU A 152 -19.28 -23.36 -23.46
CA LEU A 152 -17.92 -23.27 -23.95
C LEU A 152 -17.11 -24.44 -23.38
N VAL A 153 -16.55 -25.28 -24.25
CA VAL A 153 -15.75 -26.46 -23.85
C VAL A 153 -14.27 -26.14 -23.86
N ASP A 154 -13.81 -25.54 -24.96
CA ASP A 154 -12.43 -25.17 -25.16
C ASP A 154 -12.38 -23.77 -25.77
N THR A 155 -11.36 -23.00 -25.39
CA THR A 155 -11.20 -21.62 -25.84
C THR A 155 -9.83 -21.43 -26.42
N GLU A 156 -9.75 -20.71 -27.53
CA GLU A 156 -8.45 -20.33 -28.03
C GLU A 156 -7.79 -19.32 -27.07
N THR A 157 -6.64 -19.69 -26.51
CA THR A 157 -5.87 -18.83 -25.61
C THR A 157 -4.71 -18.16 -26.32
N THR A 158 -4.44 -16.92 -25.94
CA THR A 158 -3.28 -16.16 -26.40
C THR A 158 -2.16 -16.26 -25.36
N ASP A 159 -1.04 -16.86 -25.74
CA ASP A 159 0.12 -16.96 -24.87
C ASP A 159 1.03 -15.73 -24.98
N VAL A 160 1.24 -15.06 -23.85
CA VAL A 160 2.08 -13.88 -23.70
C VAL A 160 3.20 -14.18 -22.70
N LEU A 161 4.41 -13.69 -22.96
CA LEU A 161 5.53 -13.85 -22.05
C LEU A 161 5.59 -12.67 -21.07
N VAL A 162 5.36 -12.92 -19.79
CA VAL A 162 5.47 -11.89 -18.73
C VAL A 162 6.77 -12.12 -17.96
N VAL A 163 7.64 -11.12 -17.94
CA VAL A 163 8.97 -11.18 -17.33
C VAL A 163 9.26 -9.96 -16.46
N GLY A 164 10.28 -10.08 -15.60
CA GLY A 164 10.71 -9.00 -14.71
C GLY A 164 10.09 -9.09 -13.32
N SER A 165 9.80 -7.93 -12.71
CA SER A 165 9.39 -7.81 -11.30
C SER A 165 7.89 -8.05 -11.09
N VAL A 166 7.44 -9.24 -11.46
CA VAL A 166 6.09 -9.75 -11.18
C VAL A 166 6.17 -10.88 -10.14
N ALA A 167 5.02 -11.27 -9.55
CA ALA A 167 5.00 -12.36 -8.58
C ALA A 167 5.39 -13.71 -9.21
N LEU A 168 4.88 -14.02 -10.40
CA LEU A 168 5.09 -15.27 -11.13
C LEU A 168 5.50 -14.97 -12.58
N PRO A 169 6.80 -14.79 -12.88
CA PRO A 169 7.26 -14.60 -14.25
C PRO A 169 7.13 -15.91 -15.05
N GLY A 170 6.72 -15.81 -16.31
CA GLY A 170 6.53 -16.95 -17.18
C GLY A 170 5.56 -16.70 -18.34
N LEU A 171 5.19 -17.77 -19.03
CA LEU A 171 4.14 -17.74 -20.04
C LEU A 171 2.77 -17.68 -19.36
N VAL A 172 1.96 -16.72 -19.81
CA VAL A 172 0.61 -16.48 -19.33
C VAL A 172 -0.35 -16.68 -20.49
N SER A 173 -1.30 -17.61 -20.33
CA SER A 173 -2.33 -17.88 -21.32
C SER A 173 -3.58 -17.06 -21.01
N LEU A 174 -3.91 -16.13 -21.91
CA LEU A 174 -5.04 -15.22 -21.76
C LEU A 174 -6.21 -15.66 -22.64
N LYS A 175 -7.42 -15.64 -22.09
CA LYS A 175 -8.65 -15.86 -22.85
C LYS A 175 -8.91 -14.67 -23.77
N ARG A 176 -9.77 -14.85 -24.77
CA ARG A 176 -10.10 -13.83 -25.79
C ARG A 176 -10.51 -12.47 -25.19
N THR A 177 -11.35 -12.47 -24.15
CA THR A 177 -11.78 -11.25 -23.42
C THR A 177 -10.69 -10.62 -22.58
N ASP A 178 -9.70 -11.42 -22.17
CA ASP A 178 -8.71 -11.05 -21.17
C ASP A 178 -7.37 -10.70 -21.83
N ARG A 179 -7.34 -10.49 -23.16
CA ARG A 179 -6.15 -10.12 -23.95
C ARG A 179 -5.71 -8.68 -23.70
N ASN A 180 -5.62 -8.26 -22.45
CA ASN A 180 -5.20 -6.93 -22.03
C ASN A 180 -3.91 -7.02 -21.21
N LEU A 181 -3.05 -6.01 -21.31
CA LEU A 181 -1.86 -5.82 -20.47
C LEU A 181 -2.14 -5.98 -18.98
N LEU A 182 -3.21 -5.37 -18.46
CA LEU A 182 -3.54 -5.47 -17.03
C LEU A 182 -3.89 -6.90 -16.63
N HIS A 183 -4.64 -7.62 -17.47
CA HIS A 183 -4.97 -9.02 -17.23
C HIS A 183 -3.73 -9.91 -17.29
N ALA A 184 -2.79 -9.63 -18.20
CA ALA A 184 -1.49 -10.32 -18.26
C ALA A 184 -0.71 -10.17 -16.94
N VAL A 185 -0.61 -8.94 -16.42
CA VAL A 185 0.11 -8.68 -15.15
C VAL A 185 -0.61 -9.33 -13.97
N VAL A 186 -1.95 -9.26 -13.92
CA VAL A 186 -2.74 -9.90 -12.84
C VAL A 186 -2.64 -11.42 -12.89
N ALA A 187 -2.69 -12.03 -14.08
CA ALA A 187 -2.51 -13.47 -14.25
C ALA A 187 -1.09 -13.93 -13.90
N ALA A 188 -0.09 -13.05 -14.02
CA ALA A 188 1.25 -13.24 -13.47
C ALA A 188 1.35 -12.99 -11.94
N GLY A 189 0.22 -12.86 -11.25
CA GLY A 189 0.14 -12.64 -9.80
C GLY A 189 0.32 -11.18 -9.35
N GLY A 190 0.29 -10.23 -10.29
CA GLY A 190 0.43 -8.80 -10.02
C GLY A 190 1.88 -8.30 -9.97
N LEU A 191 2.03 -7.01 -9.66
CA LEU A 191 3.33 -6.38 -9.45
C LEU A 191 3.97 -6.89 -8.15
N SER A 192 5.27 -7.17 -8.18
CA SER A 192 6.05 -7.48 -6.98
C SER A 192 6.25 -6.24 -6.09
N GLU A 193 6.56 -6.42 -4.80
CA GLU A 193 6.96 -5.33 -3.89
C GLU A 193 8.21 -4.57 -4.36
N LEU A 194 9.05 -5.22 -5.17
CA LEU A 194 10.26 -4.65 -5.76
C LEU A 194 10.01 -4.06 -7.15
N ALA A 195 8.77 -4.05 -7.65
CA ALA A 195 8.45 -3.52 -8.97
C ALA A 195 8.47 -1.99 -8.96
N SER A 196 8.99 -1.38 -10.02
CA SER A 196 8.94 0.09 -10.16
C SER A 196 7.54 0.59 -10.52
N GLY A 197 6.65 -0.31 -10.94
CA GLY A 197 5.38 0.04 -11.58
C GLY A 197 5.52 0.37 -13.07
N GLU A 198 6.75 0.45 -13.58
CA GLU A 198 7.03 0.69 -15.00
C GLU A 198 6.95 -0.63 -15.77
N VAL A 199 6.11 -0.65 -16.79
CA VAL A 199 5.85 -1.81 -17.64
C VAL A 199 6.15 -1.47 -19.08
N VAL A 200 6.96 -2.29 -19.71
CA VAL A 200 7.32 -2.20 -21.13
C VAL A 200 6.65 -3.34 -21.87
N LEU A 201 5.72 -3.01 -22.75
CA LEU A 201 5.13 -3.93 -23.72
C LEU A 201 5.97 -3.91 -24.99
N GLN A 202 6.49 -5.07 -25.38
CA GLN A 202 7.17 -5.28 -26.66
C GLN A 202 6.30 -6.19 -27.53
N ARG A 203 5.86 -5.67 -28.67
CA ARG A 203 5.08 -6.45 -29.65
C ARG A 203 6.00 -7.08 -30.68
N LEU A 204 5.88 -8.39 -30.87
CA LEU A 204 6.78 -9.12 -31.76
C LEU A 204 6.41 -8.94 -33.24
N ARG A 205 5.12 -8.87 -33.55
CA ARG A 205 4.62 -8.71 -34.93
C ARG A 205 4.63 -7.27 -35.41
N GLU A 206 4.51 -6.34 -34.47
CA GLU A 206 4.44 -4.90 -34.75
C GLU A 206 5.39 -4.13 -33.81
N PRO A 207 6.72 -4.18 -34.02
CA PRO A 207 7.70 -3.61 -33.09
C PRO A 207 7.48 -2.11 -32.81
N GLY A 208 6.92 -1.37 -33.79
CA GLY A 208 6.60 0.06 -33.67
C GLY A 208 5.42 0.39 -32.75
N GLN A 209 4.68 -0.60 -32.25
CA GLN A 209 3.58 -0.43 -31.28
C GLN A 209 3.99 -0.83 -29.86
N SER A 210 5.28 -0.85 -29.57
CA SER A 210 5.77 -1.03 -28.18
C SER A 210 5.35 0.16 -27.32
N ALA A 211 4.98 -0.10 -26.06
CA ALA A 211 4.51 0.93 -25.13
C ALA A 211 5.24 0.82 -23.79
N GLU A 212 5.55 1.96 -23.19
CA GLU A 212 6.14 2.08 -21.85
C GLU A 212 5.17 2.87 -20.96
N LEU A 213 4.77 2.27 -19.84
CA LEU A 213 3.62 2.71 -19.05
C LEU A 213 3.93 2.61 -17.56
N GLN A 214 3.43 3.58 -16.79
CA GLN A 214 3.54 3.57 -15.33
C GLN A 214 2.20 3.13 -14.70
N LEU A 215 2.10 1.87 -14.30
CA LEU A 215 0.85 1.29 -13.77
C LEU A 215 0.51 1.76 -12.34
N THR A 216 1.44 2.39 -11.63
CA THR A 216 1.16 3.00 -10.32
C THR A 216 0.45 4.35 -10.44
N GLU A 217 0.43 4.94 -11.64
CA GLU A 217 -0.20 6.23 -11.90
C GLU A 217 -1.58 6.05 -12.56
N PRO A 218 -2.58 6.88 -12.22
CA PRO A 218 -3.90 6.81 -12.82
C PRO A 218 -3.89 6.93 -14.35
N VAL A 219 -2.97 7.73 -14.90
CA VAL A 219 -2.83 7.94 -16.35
C VAL A 219 -2.35 6.65 -17.02
N GLY A 220 -1.32 6.00 -16.46
CA GLY A 220 -0.78 4.77 -17.04
C GLY A 220 -1.78 3.61 -17.01
N LEU A 221 -2.64 3.53 -15.98
CA LEU A 221 -3.75 2.57 -15.94
C LEU A 221 -4.76 2.80 -17.06
N GLN A 222 -5.16 4.05 -17.31
CA GLN A 222 -6.08 4.38 -18.39
C GLN A 222 -5.48 4.07 -19.76
N THR A 223 -4.20 4.40 -19.96
CA THR A 223 -3.50 4.08 -21.21
C THR A 223 -3.39 2.57 -21.41
N ALA A 224 -3.08 1.80 -20.36
CA ALA A 224 -3.04 0.34 -20.44
C ALA A 224 -4.38 -0.28 -20.84
N LEU A 225 -5.50 0.27 -20.38
CA LEU A 225 -6.85 -0.16 -20.78
C LEU A 225 -7.18 0.18 -22.23
N ALA A 226 -6.62 1.27 -22.76
CA ALA A 226 -6.89 1.73 -24.13
C ALA A 226 -6.00 1.06 -25.20
N LEU A 227 -5.02 0.25 -24.79
CA LEU A 227 -4.16 -0.46 -25.73
C LEU A 227 -4.93 -1.52 -26.51
N ALA A 228 -4.51 -1.73 -27.76
CA ALA A 228 -5.02 -2.84 -28.56
C ALA A 228 -4.70 -4.19 -27.87
N PRO A 229 -5.56 -5.21 -28.07
CA PRO A 229 -5.40 -6.51 -27.43
C PRO A 229 -4.02 -7.14 -27.67
N LEU A 230 -3.49 -7.80 -26.64
CA LEU A 230 -2.23 -8.52 -26.72
C LEU A 230 -2.32 -9.68 -27.72
N GLU A 231 -1.20 -9.96 -28.38
CA GLU A 231 -1.08 -11.06 -29.34
C GLU A 231 -0.12 -12.14 -28.85
N SER A 232 -0.25 -13.33 -29.46
CA SER A 232 0.62 -14.44 -29.10
C SER A 232 2.05 -14.13 -29.54
N GLY A 233 2.97 -14.22 -28.58
CA GLY A 233 4.39 -13.87 -28.73
C GLY A 233 4.77 -12.47 -28.21
N ASP A 234 3.81 -11.67 -27.73
CA ASP A 234 4.13 -10.40 -27.07
C ASP A 234 4.90 -10.62 -25.76
N ILE A 235 5.76 -9.67 -25.42
CA ILE A 235 6.58 -9.70 -24.22
C ILE A 235 6.21 -8.51 -23.33
N VAL A 236 5.77 -8.80 -22.11
CA VAL A 236 5.47 -7.80 -21.09
C VAL A 236 6.58 -7.83 -20.06
N THR A 237 7.38 -6.77 -20.01
CA THR A 237 8.50 -6.65 -19.07
C THR A 237 8.15 -5.64 -17.98
N VAL A 238 8.10 -6.09 -16.73
CA VAL A 238 7.94 -5.22 -15.57
C VAL A 238 9.31 -4.88 -15.00
N ARG A 239 9.67 -3.60 -14.96
CA ARG A 239 10.97 -3.18 -14.47
C ARG A 239 11.05 -3.30 -12.94
N ALA A 240 12.23 -3.69 -12.49
CA ALA A 240 12.57 -3.63 -11.08
C ALA A 240 12.74 -2.17 -10.67
N ALA A 241 12.18 -1.82 -9.51
CA ALA A 241 12.49 -0.57 -8.88
C ALA A 241 13.94 -0.60 -8.41
N THR A 242 14.63 0.53 -8.57
CA THR A 242 15.87 0.74 -7.83
C THR A 242 15.49 0.87 -6.35
N PRO A 243 15.94 -0.06 -5.48
CA PRO A 243 15.53 -0.03 -4.08
C PRO A 243 16.02 1.27 -3.43
N ASN A 244 15.13 1.94 -2.70
CA ASN A 244 15.48 3.11 -1.91
C ASN A 244 16.31 2.64 -0.71
N THR A 245 17.62 2.49 -0.91
CA THR A 245 18.55 2.07 0.14
C THR A 245 19.07 3.29 0.87
N ILE A 246 18.82 3.36 2.17
CA ILE A 246 19.32 4.41 3.06
C ILE A 246 20.33 3.75 4.00
N PHE A 247 21.48 4.37 4.18
CA PHE A 247 22.53 3.83 5.05
C PHE A 247 22.48 4.57 6.38
N VAL A 248 22.18 3.87 7.47
CA VAL A 248 22.19 4.45 8.82
C VAL A 248 23.35 3.87 9.62
N GLY A 249 24.22 4.73 10.15
CA GLY A 249 25.42 4.35 10.88
C GLY A 249 25.77 5.28 12.03
N GLY A 250 26.78 4.90 12.82
CA GLY A 250 27.24 5.65 13.97
C GLY A 250 26.60 5.19 15.29
N LEU A 251 26.29 6.13 16.18
CA LEU A 251 25.70 5.89 17.51
C LEU A 251 24.20 5.51 17.49
N VAL A 252 23.85 4.51 16.69
CA VAL A 252 22.52 3.88 16.62
C VAL A 252 22.59 2.44 17.14
N ASN A 253 21.44 1.87 17.54
CA ASN A 253 21.41 0.53 18.12
C ASN A 253 21.73 -0.57 17.09
N ALA A 254 21.29 -0.42 15.84
CA ALA A 254 21.56 -1.35 14.75
C ALA A 254 22.04 -0.61 13.48
N PRO A 255 23.35 -0.33 13.34
CA PRO A 255 23.88 0.30 12.13
C PRO A 255 23.82 -0.70 10.96
N ARG A 256 23.05 -0.38 9.93
CA ARG A 256 22.85 -1.24 8.75
C ARG A 256 22.26 -0.46 7.56
N PRO A 257 22.48 -0.94 6.32
CA PRO A 257 21.66 -0.54 5.18
C PRO A 257 20.19 -0.89 5.43
N GLN A 258 19.30 0.04 5.09
CA GLN A 258 17.85 -0.12 5.18
C GLN A 258 17.27 0.01 3.78
N ILE A 259 16.52 -1.00 3.36
CA ILE A 259 15.89 -1.05 2.05
C ILE A 259 14.43 -0.67 2.24
N PHE A 260 13.99 0.35 1.51
CA PHE A 260 12.60 0.78 1.48
C PHE A 260 12.00 0.56 0.09
N PRO A 261 10.70 0.24 0.01
CA PRO A 261 9.98 0.19 -1.26
C PRO A 261 10.06 1.53 -2.00
N SER A 262 10.11 1.46 -3.32
CA SER A 262 10.15 2.67 -4.15
C SER A 262 8.82 3.42 -4.11
N GLY A 263 8.87 4.74 -4.17
CA GLY A 263 7.69 5.61 -4.10
C GLY A 263 7.19 5.92 -2.68
N VAL A 264 7.68 5.23 -1.64
CA VAL A 264 7.37 5.59 -0.25
C VAL A 264 8.35 6.66 0.24
N PRO A 265 7.88 7.86 0.63
CA PRO A 265 8.75 8.87 1.21
C PRO A 265 9.19 8.42 2.61
N VAL A 266 10.49 8.33 2.83
CA VAL A 266 11.08 7.94 4.12
C VAL A 266 11.67 9.17 4.77
N THR A 267 11.34 9.41 6.03
CA THR A 267 11.86 10.55 6.79
C THR A 267 13.02 10.18 7.70
N LEU A 268 13.80 11.18 8.12
CA LEU A 268 14.93 11.02 9.05
C LEU A 268 14.56 10.19 10.29
N LEU A 269 13.45 10.56 10.94
CA LEU A 269 13.01 9.90 12.18
C LEU A 269 12.58 8.45 11.92
N GLN A 270 11.97 8.16 10.77
CA GLN A 270 11.59 6.79 10.39
C GLN A 270 12.82 5.92 10.13
N ALA A 271 13.85 6.46 9.47
CA ALA A 271 15.11 5.74 9.25
C ALA A 271 15.85 5.47 10.57
N LEU A 272 15.87 6.43 11.50
CA LEU A 272 16.44 6.23 12.83
C LEU A 272 15.65 5.19 13.65
N ALA A 273 14.32 5.26 13.64
CA ALA A 273 13.47 4.27 14.30
C ALA A 273 13.70 2.86 13.73
N SER A 274 13.84 2.75 12.40
CA SER A 274 14.11 1.49 11.70
C SER A 274 15.51 0.92 12.01
N SER A 275 16.46 1.75 12.44
CA SER A 275 17.77 1.31 12.99
C SER A 275 17.72 0.88 14.47
N GLY A 276 16.52 0.73 15.04
CA GLY A 276 16.34 0.43 16.46
C GLY A 276 16.49 1.65 17.38
N GLY A 277 16.49 2.87 16.83
CA GLY A 277 16.69 4.11 17.57
C GLY A 277 18.15 4.43 17.86
N LEU A 278 18.35 5.56 18.56
CA LEU A 278 19.67 6.01 19.02
C LEU A 278 20.17 5.11 20.16
N ARG A 279 21.50 5.03 20.31
CA ARG A 279 22.10 4.42 21.49
C ARG A 279 21.58 5.09 22.76
N THR A 280 21.47 4.30 23.83
CA THR A 280 20.86 4.74 25.10
C THR A 280 21.89 4.89 26.22
N ASP A 281 23.04 4.25 26.04
CA ASP A 281 24.24 4.39 26.86
C ASP A 281 25.02 5.68 26.55
N VAL A 282 24.69 6.34 25.45
CA VAL A 282 25.25 7.62 25.04
C VAL A 282 24.14 8.50 24.49
N THR A 283 24.21 9.82 24.71
CA THR A 283 23.16 10.76 24.24
C THR A 283 23.64 11.55 23.03
N PRO A 284 23.50 11.02 21.79
CA PRO A 284 23.81 11.79 20.59
C PRO A 284 22.73 12.84 20.30
N HIS A 285 23.15 14.09 20.12
CA HIS A 285 22.27 15.22 19.84
C HIS A 285 22.31 15.69 18.37
N GLU A 286 23.25 15.15 17.59
CA GLU A 286 23.50 15.57 16.22
C GLU A 286 23.60 14.38 15.28
N ALA A 287 23.21 14.60 14.03
CA ALA A 287 23.43 13.67 12.94
C ALA A 287 23.92 14.42 11.70
N THR A 288 24.63 13.73 10.83
CA THR A 288 25.09 14.24 9.54
C THR A 288 24.41 13.45 8.44
N LEU A 289 23.63 14.15 7.61
CA LEU A 289 23.11 13.62 6.36
C LEU A 289 24.14 13.89 5.27
N ILE A 290 24.60 12.84 4.61
CA ILE A 290 25.48 12.91 3.44
C ILE A 290 24.64 12.52 2.24
N ARG A 291 24.41 13.46 1.33
CA ARG A 291 23.62 13.28 0.11
C ARG A 291 24.47 13.57 -1.11
N ARG A 292 24.51 12.62 -2.05
CA ARG A 292 25.14 12.84 -3.35
C ARG A 292 24.19 13.60 -4.26
N MET A 293 24.62 14.77 -4.70
CA MET A 293 23.87 15.61 -5.64
C MET A 293 24.03 15.10 -7.08
N PRO A 294 23.14 15.49 -8.02
CA PRO A 294 23.21 15.05 -9.41
C PRO A 294 24.50 15.42 -10.15
N ASP A 295 25.22 16.43 -9.67
CA ASP A 295 26.53 16.86 -10.19
C ASP A 295 27.70 15.98 -9.69
N GLY A 296 27.40 14.97 -8.87
CA GLY A 296 28.38 14.06 -8.28
C GLY A 296 29.04 14.56 -6.99
N GLN A 297 28.68 15.76 -6.51
CA GLN A 297 29.22 16.29 -5.26
C GLN A 297 28.46 15.75 -4.04
N ASP A 298 29.18 15.44 -2.97
CA ASP A 298 28.59 15.01 -1.71
C ASP A 298 28.33 16.24 -0.81
N VAL A 299 27.06 16.52 -0.54
CA VAL A 299 26.63 17.57 0.38
C VAL A 299 26.42 16.98 1.76
N GLN A 300 27.06 17.58 2.77
CA GLN A 300 26.89 17.19 4.17
C GLN A 300 26.02 18.21 4.89
N VAL A 301 24.89 17.76 5.42
CA VAL A 301 23.95 18.57 6.19
C VAL A 301 24.02 18.14 7.65
N LYS A 302 24.39 19.07 8.52
CA LYS A 302 24.36 18.86 9.96
C LYS A 302 22.93 19.05 10.48
N LEU A 303 22.44 18.08 11.22
CA LEU A 303 21.08 18.02 11.76
C LEU A 303 21.13 17.96 13.28
N ASN A 304 20.23 18.69 13.94
CA ASN A 304 20.04 18.62 15.38
C ASN A 304 18.85 17.70 15.68
N LEU A 305 19.13 16.56 16.32
CA LEU A 305 18.12 15.51 16.54
C LEU A 305 17.05 15.95 17.54
N ASP A 306 17.41 16.69 18.59
CA ASP A 306 16.46 17.15 19.61
C ASP A 306 15.45 18.15 19.03
N ARG A 307 15.92 19.05 18.17
CA ARG A 307 15.07 20.05 17.52
C ARG A 307 14.14 19.42 16.50
N VAL A 308 14.60 18.41 15.75
CA VAL A 308 13.75 17.66 14.82
C VAL A 308 12.73 16.81 15.59
N ALA A 309 13.13 16.18 16.70
CA ALA A 309 12.24 15.37 17.55
C ALA A 309 11.12 16.18 18.19
N THR A 310 11.44 17.41 18.62
CA THR A 310 10.50 18.34 19.24
C THR A 310 9.68 19.14 18.22
N GLY A 311 9.86 18.89 16.92
CA GLY A 311 9.15 19.58 15.84
C GLY A 311 9.57 21.04 15.62
N LYS A 312 10.65 21.50 16.27
CA LYS A 312 11.22 22.85 16.07
C LYS A 312 11.91 22.98 14.72
N ASP A 313 12.50 21.89 14.24
CA ASP A 313 13.08 21.78 12.89
C ASP A 313 12.28 20.76 12.07
N PRO A 314 12.18 20.93 10.74
CA PRO A 314 11.40 20.04 9.89
C PRO A 314 12.01 18.63 9.83
N ASN A 315 11.15 17.61 9.80
CA ASN A 315 11.56 16.23 9.57
C ASN A 315 11.88 16.02 8.07
N ILE A 316 13.15 15.89 7.74
CA ILE A 316 13.64 15.84 6.36
C ILE A 316 13.33 14.47 5.72
N THR A 317 12.84 14.50 4.48
CA THR A 317 12.68 13.30 3.64
C THR A 317 14.03 12.89 3.03
N LEU A 318 14.38 11.63 3.21
CA LEU A 318 15.57 11.00 2.70
C LEU A 318 15.34 10.46 1.28
N ALA A 319 16.41 10.49 0.49
CA ALA A 319 16.45 9.97 -0.87
C ALA A 319 17.23 8.65 -0.92
N ALA A 320 17.06 7.88 -2.00
CA ALA A 320 17.85 6.69 -2.25
C ALA A 320 19.34 7.03 -2.28
N GLY A 321 20.16 6.23 -1.57
CA GLY A 321 21.61 6.42 -1.49
C GLY A 321 22.06 7.40 -0.40
N ASP A 322 21.15 8.04 0.32
CA ASP A 322 21.52 8.91 1.45
C ASP A 322 22.22 8.11 2.56
N ILE A 323 23.23 8.74 3.16
CA ILE A 323 23.94 8.21 4.33
C ILE A 323 23.61 9.09 5.52
N LEU A 324 22.96 8.51 6.53
CA LEU A 324 22.73 9.12 7.82
C LEU A 324 23.77 8.62 8.81
N TRP A 325 24.66 9.52 9.23
CA TRP A 325 25.72 9.22 10.17
C TRP A 325 25.48 9.93 11.49
N VAL A 326 25.47 9.20 12.60
CA VAL A 326 25.38 9.77 13.95
C VAL A 326 26.80 9.77 14.56
N PRO A 327 27.52 10.91 14.54
CA PRO A 327 28.92 10.94 14.97
C PRO A 327 29.05 10.81 16.49
N GLU A 328 30.25 10.41 16.92
CA GLU A 328 30.66 10.55 18.31
C GLU A 328 31.07 11.99 18.60
N SER A 329 30.37 12.65 19.51
CA SER A 329 30.80 13.92 20.11
C SER A 329 31.79 13.69 21.26
N LEU A 330 32.56 14.71 21.64
CA LEU A 330 33.45 14.65 22.80
C LEU A 330 32.71 14.21 24.08
N GLU A 331 31.49 14.70 24.27
CA GLU A 331 30.63 14.31 25.39
C GLU A 331 30.29 12.82 25.32
N THR A 332 29.88 12.32 24.15
CA THR A 332 29.56 10.90 24.00
C THR A 332 30.78 9.99 24.18
N ARG A 333 31.98 10.42 23.77
CA ARG A 333 33.22 9.66 23.99
C ARG A 333 33.59 9.54 25.46
N ILE A 334 33.36 10.61 26.24
CA ILE A 334 33.59 10.59 27.68
C ILE A 334 32.56 9.67 28.35
N GLN A 335 31.29 9.78 27.98
CA GLN A 335 30.22 8.89 28.48
C GLN A 335 30.52 7.42 28.18
N ASP A 336 30.89 7.09 26.94
CA ASP A 336 31.26 5.73 26.53
C ASP A 336 32.50 5.23 27.28
N TRP A 337 33.52 6.08 27.49
CA TRP A 337 34.68 5.75 28.32
C TRP A 337 34.30 5.48 29.78
N VAL A 338 33.46 6.32 30.39
CA VAL A 338 32.99 6.12 31.77
C VAL A 338 32.20 4.81 31.87
N ASN A 339 31.24 4.59 30.98
CA ASN A 339 30.41 3.39 30.98
C ASN A 339 31.21 2.10 30.79
N LYS A 340 32.29 2.14 30.01
CA LYS A 340 33.15 0.97 29.75
C LYS A 340 34.25 0.74 30.77
N ASN A 341 34.76 1.78 31.43
CA ASN A 341 35.95 1.68 32.28
C ASN A 341 35.66 1.93 33.76
N VAL A 342 34.55 2.58 34.10
CA VAL A 342 34.17 2.90 35.48
C VAL A 342 33.02 2.00 35.91
N PHE A 343 33.34 0.77 36.32
CA PHE A 343 32.38 -0.14 36.94
C PHE A 343 32.31 0.13 38.44
N LEU A 344 31.39 1.01 38.87
CA LEU A 344 31.10 1.17 40.29
C LEU A 344 30.33 -0.06 40.80
N ARG A 345 31.06 -1.05 41.34
CA ARG A 345 30.46 -2.14 42.10
C ARG A 345 30.00 -1.60 43.46
N VAL A 346 28.76 -1.15 43.55
CA VAL A 346 28.15 -0.81 44.84
C VAL A 346 27.69 -2.10 45.53
N GLY A 347 28.61 -2.76 46.24
CA GLY A 347 28.29 -3.72 47.29
C GLY A 347 28.33 -3.00 48.64
N GLY A 348 27.20 -2.94 49.36
CA GLY A 348 27.17 -2.42 50.74
C GLY A 348 28.17 -3.17 51.64
N THR A 349 28.71 -2.59 52.70
CA THR A 349 27.99 -1.76 53.68
C THR A 349 28.90 -0.70 54.32
N ALA A 350 28.52 0.58 54.22
CA ALA A 350 28.48 1.54 55.31
C ALA A 350 28.02 2.89 54.75
N THR A 351 26.93 3.38 55.31
CA THR A 351 26.29 4.68 55.06
C THR A 351 27.26 5.86 55.11
N ALA A 352 27.44 6.54 53.98
CA ALA A 352 27.74 7.96 53.92
C ALA A 352 27.10 8.50 52.64
N GLY A 353 26.00 9.23 52.80
CA GLY A 353 25.23 9.77 51.69
C GLY A 353 26.02 10.84 50.93
N TYR A 354 26.29 10.57 49.66
CA TYR A 354 26.47 11.59 48.65
C TYR A 354 25.51 11.26 47.51
N GLY A 355 24.34 11.90 47.53
CA GLY A 355 23.39 11.86 46.43
C GLY A 355 23.94 12.73 45.30
N PHE A 356 24.15 12.12 44.14
CA PHE A 356 24.19 12.84 42.87
C PHE A 356 22.91 12.46 42.13
N ASP A 357 21.92 13.34 42.20
CA ASP A 357 20.69 13.24 41.42
C ASP A 357 21.00 13.57 39.96
N TYR A 358 21.06 12.55 39.11
CA TYR A 358 20.78 12.70 37.68
C TYR A 358 19.31 12.37 37.43
N SER A 359 18.41 13.24 37.90
CA SER A 359 17.07 13.30 37.32
C SER A 359 17.15 14.06 35.99
N SER A 360 17.60 13.39 34.92
CA SER A 360 17.36 13.89 33.57
C SER A 360 15.87 13.70 33.27
N THR A 361 15.05 14.64 33.74
CA THR A 361 13.66 14.80 33.33
C THR A 361 13.65 15.40 31.92
N GLY A 362 14.00 14.56 30.95
CA GLY A 362 13.89 14.83 29.53
C GLY A 362 13.32 13.57 28.89
N ALA A 363 12.03 13.59 28.57
CA ALA A 363 11.36 12.48 27.91
C ALA A 363 11.85 12.41 26.45
N ASN A 364 12.98 11.72 26.23
CA ASN A 364 13.54 11.52 24.90
C ASN A 364 12.57 10.61 24.10
N PRO A 365 11.86 11.13 23.08
CA PRO A 365 10.74 10.44 22.44
C PRO A 365 11.17 9.18 21.66
N PHE A 366 12.46 9.08 21.33
CA PHE A 366 13.05 7.97 20.57
C PHE A 366 13.15 6.65 21.31
N ASN A 367 12.97 6.65 22.64
CA ASN A 367 13.38 5.53 23.49
C ASN A 367 12.23 4.92 24.31
N THR A 368 10.99 5.31 23.99
CA THR A 368 9.80 4.91 24.77
C THR A 368 9.48 3.42 24.62
N ALA A 369 9.73 2.85 23.43
CA ALA A 369 9.50 1.42 23.15
C ALA A 369 10.54 0.50 23.82
N ALA A 370 11.80 0.93 23.96
CA ALA A 370 12.84 0.12 24.62
C ALA A 370 12.68 0.11 26.15
N ARG A 371 12.11 1.17 26.74
CA ARG A 371 11.86 1.27 28.18
C ARG A 371 10.81 0.29 28.70
N GLN A 372 9.81 -0.06 27.89
CA GLN A 372 8.78 -1.04 28.27
C GLN A 372 9.34 -2.47 28.39
N GLY A 373 10.48 -2.77 27.75
CA GLY A 373 11.16 -4.07 27.89
C GLY A 373 12.03 -4.23 29.13
N LEU A 374 12.33 -3.14 29.86
CA LEU A 374 13.31 -3.14 30.96
C LEU A 374 12.69 -2.90 32.34
N ALA A 375 11.40 -2.58 32.43
CA ALA A 375 10.64 -2.46 33.68
C ALA A 375 9.77 -3.70 33.93
N GLY A 376 10.40 -4.87 34.01
CA GLY A 376 9.74 -6.16 34.25
C GLY A 376 10.45 -6.97 35.34
N GLY A 377 10.39 -6.49 36.58
CA GLY A 377 10.87 -7.21 37.75
C GLY A 377 9.98 -8.41 38.09
N ARG A 378 10.54 -9.61 37.86
CA ARG A 378 10.17 -10.94 38.36
C ARG A 378 9.16 -10.98 39.54
N GLN A 379 7.90 -11.33 39.27
CA GLN A 379 7.04 -12.09 40.19
C GLN A 379 6.52 -13.33 39.47
N GLY A 380 6.71 -14.50 40.09
CA GLY A 380 6.19 -15.76 39.60
C GLY A 380 4.69 -15.90 39.88
N GLY A 381 3.97 -16.44 38.90
CA GLY A 381 2.55 -16.76 38.96
C GLY A 381 2.03 -16.87 37.53
N GLY A 382 2.05 -18.08 36.97
CA GLY A 382 1.76 -18.30 35.55
C GLY A 382 0.30 -18.08 35.18
N LEU A 383 0.08 -17.63 33.96
CA LEU A 383 -1.08 -17.97 33.14
C LEU A 383 -0.60 -18.03 31.69
N GLN A 384 -0.45 -19.27 31.25
CA GLN A 384 -0.47 -19.70 29.87
C GLN A 384 -1.88 -19.38 29.35
N ASP A 385 -2.04 -18.29 28.59
CA ASP A 385 -3.11 -18.06 27.59
C ASP A 385 -3.24 -16.57 27.27
N GLN A 386 -2.55 -16.11 26.20
CA GLN A 386 -3.11 -15.25 25.16
C GLN A 386 -2.00 -14.75 24.23
N PHE A 387 -2.32 -14.78 22.93
CA PHE A 387 -1.52 -14.35 21.77
C PHE A 387 -0.65 -15.43 21.13
N ASP A 388 -1.35 -16.28 20.38
CA ASP A 388 -0.91 -17.00 19.19
C ASP A 388 -0.78 -16.02 18.00
N PRO A 389 0.43 -15.70 17.51
CA PRO A 389 0.64 -14.77 16.41
C PRO A 389 0.61 -15.46 15.03
N LEU A 390 0.24 -16.76 14.95
CA LEU A 390 0.19 -17.52 13.70
C LEU A 390 -1.10 -18.36 13.58
N GLY A 391 -2.24 -17.69 13.72
CA GLY A 391 -3.59 -18.22 13.50
C GLY A 391 -3.95 -18.59 12.05
N PHE A 392 -3.01 -19.14 11.28
CA PHE A 392 -3.24 -19.80 10.00
C PHE A 392 -2.30 -20.99 9.90
N LEU A 393 -2.69 -22.15 10.45
CA LEU A 393 -2.37 -23.49 9.94
C LEU A 393 -2.99 -24.63 10.78
N GLN A 394 -4.22 -24.47 11.29
CA GLN A 394 -4.98 -25.61 11.82
C GLN A 394 -6.50 -25.39 11.79
N ARG A 395 -7.04 -25.09 10.60
CA ARG A 395 -8.46 -25.33 10.30
C ARG A 395 -8.54 -26.34 9.16
N GLY A 396 -8.26 -27.58 9.51
CA GLY A 396 -8.24 -28.72 8.58
C GLY A 396 -8.20 -30.06 9.28
N ALA A 397 -8.93 -30.23 10.40
CA ALA A 397 -9.12 -31.54 11.04
C ALA A 397 -10.45 -31.61 11.81
N GLY A 398 -11.51 -31.07 11.20
CA GLY A 398 -12.86 -31.01 11.77
C GLY A 398 -13.91 -31.73 10.93
N ILE A 399 -13.56 -32.74 10.13
CA ILE A 399 -14.54 -33.64 9.49
C ILE A 399 -13.98 -35.07 9.44
N GLN A 400 -13.65 -35.67 10.58
CA GLN A 400 -13.46 -37.14 10.68
C GLN A 400 -13.78 -37.65 12.10
N ARG A 401 -14.95 -37.29 12.68
CA ARG A 401 -15.44 -37.96 13.89
C ARG A 401 -16.96 -38.11 14.02
N ALA A 402 -17.65 -38.17 12.88
CA ALA A 402 -19.09 -38.49 12.84
C ALA A 402 -19.40 -39.84 12.18
N ASN A 403 -18.45 -40.79 12.13
CA ASN A 403 -18.70 -42.10 11.50
C ASN A 403 -18.11 -43.32 12.24
N GLN A 404 -18.05 -43.28 13.58
CA GLN A 404 -17.57 -44.42 14.40
C GLN A 404 -18.53 -44.77 15.55
N LEU A 405 -19.85 -44.68 15.34
CA LEU A 405 -20.85 -45.25 16.24
C LEU A 405 -21.83 -46.24 15.58
N LEU A 406 -21.51 -46.75 14.40
CA LEU A 406 -22.23 -47.86 13.78
C LEU A 406 -21.24 -48.75 13.03
N GLN A 407 -20.65 -49.73 13.73
CA GLN A 407 -20.25 -51.04 13.19
C GLN A 407 -19.34 -51.77 14.19
N SER A 408 -19.95 -52.64 14.99
CA SER A 408 -19.28 -53.81 15.55
C SER A 408 -20.13 -55.04 15.15
N PRO A 409 -19.58 -55.98 14.36
CA PRO A 409 -20.14 -57.32 14.21
C PRO A 409 -19.25 -58.37 14.91
N PRO A 410 -19.68 -59.64 15.04
CA PRO A 410 -21.03 -60.18 14.96
C PRO A 410 -21.70 -60.37 16.34
#